data_AF-A0A7J4PVS7-F1
#
_entry.id   AF-A0A7J4PVS7-F1
#
_cell.length_a   1.000
_cell.length_b   1.000
_cell.length_c   1.000
_cell.angle_alpha   90.00
_cell.angle_beta   90.00
_cell.angle_gamma   90.00
#
_symmetry.space_group_name_H-M   'P 1'
#
loop_
_entity.id
_entity.type
_entity.pdbx_description
1 polymer ?
#
loop_
_entity_poly.entity_id
_entity_poly.type
_entity_poly.pdbx_seq_one_letter_code
_entity_poly.pdbx_strand_id
1 'polypeptide(L)'
;KAPETYNPDPNLDLLASNDQLESAQVVDARSPAEYAAGHLEGAVNIDYSKVMGANGIASAQSLSQTFSGLDKNLPVVVYSSKGGQASIVWYALYTQGYQVSLYILA
;
A
#
# COMPACT_ATOMS: atom_id res chain seq x y z
N LYS A 1 11.87 -32.59 -8.94
CA LYS A 1 12.49 -31.71 -7.91
C LYS A 1 11.96 -32.19 -6.56
N ALA A 2 12.82 -32.53 -5.59
CA ALA A 2 12.34 -32.83 -4.23
C ALA A 2 11.65 -31.58 -3.65
N PRO A 3 10.63 -31.70 -2.80
CA PRO A 3 10.02 -30.54 -2.17
C PRO A 3 11.08 -29.83 -1.32
N GLU A 4 11.33 -28.55 -1.64
CA GLU A 4 12.10 -27.69 -0.75
C GLU A 4 11.24 -27.43 0.49
N THR A 5 11.81 -27.67 1.67
CA THR A 5 11.14 -27.35 2.94
C THR A 5 11.00 -25.84 3.05
N TYR A 6 9.76 -25.33 2.98
CA TYR A 6 9.48 -23.93 3.22
C TYR A 6 9.66 -23.61 4.71
N ASN A 7 10.61 -22.71 5.02
CA ASN A 7 10.78 -22.15 6.36
C ASN A 7 10.38 -20.67 6.32
N PRO A 8 9.24 -20.27 6.91
CA PRO A 8 8.82 -18.88 6.89
C PRO A 8 9.75 -18.02 7.75
N ASP A 9 10.27 -16.94 7.15
CA ASP A 9 10.97 -15.86 7.86
C ASP A 9 10.24 -14.54 7.57
N PRO A 10 9.17 -14.22 8.33
CA PRO A 10 8.32 -13.08 8.04
C PRO A 10 9.06 -11.78 8.38
N ASN A 11 9.20 -10.88 7.39
CA ASN A 11 9.71 -9.54 7.61
C ASN A 11 8.65 -8.69 8.34
N LEU A 12 8.86 -8.42 9.63
CA LEU A 12 7.96 -7.62 10.45
C LEU A 12 8.02 -6.12 10.16
N ASP A 13 9.10 -5.63 9.54
CA ASP A 13 9.22 -4.22 9.12
C ASP A 13 8.22 -3.86 8.00
N LEU A 14 7.54 -4.87 7.46
CA LEU A 14 6.44 -4.71 6.53
C LEU A 14 5.19 -4.12 7.20
N LEU A 15 5.05 -4.21 8.52
CA LEU A 15 3.92 -3.67 9.26
C LEU A 15 4.27 -2.32 9.92
N ALA A 16 3.37 -1.36 9.77
CA ALA A 16 3.48 -0.06 10.43
C ALA A 16 2.93 -0.12 11.86
N SER A 17 3.61 0.55 12.79
CA SER A 17 3.08 0.87 14.13
C SER A 17 2.20 2.12 14.09
N ASN A 18 1.48 2.38 15.19
CA ASN A 18 0.70 3.62 15.33
C ASN A 18 1.58 4.87 15.25
N ASP A 19 2.78 4.85 15.85
CA ASP A 19 3.72 5.98 15.81
C ASP A 19 4.16 6.33 14.38
N GLN A 20 4.26 5.33 13.50
CA GLN A 20 4.61 5.54 12.10
C GLN A 20 3.48 6.21 11.30
N LEU A 21 2.21 6.08 11.71
CA LEU A 21 1.10 6.76 11.05
C LEU A 21 1.17 8.28 11.18
N GLU A 22 1.63 8.79 12.32
CA GLU A 22 1.67 10.24 12.58
C GLU A 22 2.73 10.97 11.74
N SER A 23 3.73 10.25 11.25
CA SER A 23 4.87 10.82 10.50
C SER A 23 4.93 10.38 9.04
N ALA A 24 3.99 9.54 8.60
CA ALA A 24 3.94 9.01 7.25
C ALA A 24 2.83 9.63 6.40
N GLN A 25 2.98 9.49 5.09
CA GLN A 25 1.88 9.70 4.15
C GLN A 25 0.95 8.49 4.23
N VAL A 26 -0.29 8.70 4.65
CA VAL A 26 -1.26 7.61 4.80
C VAL A 26 -2.03 7.43 3.50
N VAL A 27 -2.10 6.20 3.01
CA VAL A 27 -2.83 5.81 1.79
C VAL A 27 -3.94 4.84 2.14
N ASP A 28 -5.17 5.22 1.78
CA ASP A 28 -6.36 4.38 1.89
C ASP A 28 -6.60 3.64 0.56
N ALA A 29 -6.43 2.33 0.57
CA ALA A 29 -6.57 1.47 -0.61
C ALA A 29 -8.01 1.01 -0.91
N ARG A 30 -8.99 1.49 -0.14
CA ARG A 30 -10.42 1.18 -0.33
C ARG A 30 -11.03 1.95 -1.49
N SER A 31 -12.27 1.62 -1.83
CA SER A 31 -13.01 2.37 -2.85
C SER A 31 -13.24 3.83 -2.45
N PRO A 32 -13.43 4.75 -3.40
CA PRO A 32 -13.74 6.15 -3.09
C PRO A 32 -15.00 6.32 -2.23
N ALA A 33 -15.97 5.40 -2.36
CA ALA A 33 -17.18 5.41 -1.55
C ALA A 33 -16.91 5.05 -0.08
N GLU A 34 -16.08 4.02 0.17
CA GLU A 34 -15.66 3.65 1.53
C GLU A 34 -14.80 4.74 2.17
N TYR A 35 -13.90 5.35 1.38
CA TYR A 35 -13.11 6.49 1.84
C TYR A 35 -14.01 7.67 2.21
N ALA A 36 -14.97 8.04 1.35
CA ALA A 36 -15.91 9.14 1.62
C ALA A 36 -16.83 8.88 2.82
N ALA A 37 -17.14 7.62 3.13
CA ALA A 37 -17.90 7.24 4.32
C ALA A 37 -17.12 7.44 5.64
N GLY A 38 -15.81 7.62 5.57
CA GLY A 38 -14.93 7.88 6.69
C GLY A 38 -13.55 7.25 6.47
N HIS A 39 -12.49 7.97 6.83
CA HIS A 39 -11.09 7.56 6.64
C HIS A 39 -10.21 8.19 7.73
N LEU A 40 -8.96 7.72 7.84
CA LEU A 40 -7.97 8.32 8.74
C LEU A 40 -7.67 9.76 8.29
N GLU A 41 -7.54 10.68 9.24
CA GLU A 41 -7.27 12.09 8.95
C GLU A 41 -5.98 12.25 8.12
N GLY A 42 -6.05 13.07 7.07
CA GLY A 42 -4.93 13.30 6.16
C GLY A 42 -4.64 12.17 5.17
N ALA A 43 -5.35 11.05 5.22
CA ALA A 43 -5.13 9.95 4.29
C ALA A 43 -5.52 10.33 2.85
N VAL A 44 -4.74 9.88 1.88
CA VAL A 44 -5.03 10.00 0.44
C VAL A 44 -5.68 8.71 -0.06
N ASN A 45 -6.78 8.82 -0.80
CA ASN A 45 -7.41 7.65 -1.39
C ASN A 45 -6.70 7.21 -2.68
N ILE A 46 -6.20 5.98 -2.69
CA ILE A 46 -5.69 5.30 -3.89
C ILE A 46 -6.32 3.92 -3.94
N ASP A 47 -7.54 3.85 -4.48
CA ASP A 47 -8.24 2.57 -4.70
C ASP A 47 -7.32 1.56 -5.40
N TYR A 48 -7.26 0.33 -4.87
CA TYR A 48 -6.41 -0.74 -5.42
C TYR A 48 -6.59 -0.96 -6.93
N SER A 49 -7.77 -0.70 -7.48
CA SER A 49 -8.03 -0.79 -8.93
C SER A 49 -7.21 0.21 -9.76
N LYS A 50 -6.77 1.33 -9.19
CA LYS A 50 -5.95 2.35 -9.86
C LYS A 50 -4.51 1.92 -10.10
N VAL A 51 -4.05 0.88 -9.41
CA VAL A 51 -2.70 0.32 -9.59
C VAL A 51 -2.70 -0.99 -10.38
N MET A 52 -3.87 -1.40 -10.90
CA MET A 52 -4.03 -2.58 -11.72
C MET A 52 -4.01 -2.22 -13.22
N GLY A 53 -3.33 -3.03 -14.01
CA GLY A 53 -3.36 -3.06 -15.47
C GLY A 53 -4.02 -4.33 -16.00
N ALA A 54 -3.95 -4.55 -17.31
CA ALA A 54 -4.61 -5.68 -17.97
C ALA A 54 -4.11 -7.06 -17.50
N ASN A 55 -2.83 -7.16 -17.12
CA ASN A 55 -2.16 -8.43 -16.80
C ASN A 55 -1.48 -8.41 -15.40
N GLY A 56 -2.02 -7.65 -14.44
CA GLY A 56 -1.45 -7.53 -13.10
C GLY A 56 -1.24 -6.07 -12.69
N ILE A 57 -0.10 -5.75 -12.07
CA ILE A 57 0.23 -4.38 -11.67
C ILE A 57 0.40 -3.50 -12.92
N ALA A 58 -0.07 -2.25 -12.83
CA ALA A 58 0.03 -1.26 -13.90
C ALA A 58 1.49 -0.94 -14.26
N SER A 59 1.69 -0.34 -15.44
CA SER A 59 3.02 0.06 -15.90
C SER A 59 3.64 1.12 -14.97
N ALA A 60 4.96 1.20 -14.92
CA ALA A 60 5.66 2.22 -14.13
C ALA A 60 5.23 3.65 -14.47
N GLN A 61 4.91 3.93 -15.74
CA GLN A 61 4.40 5.25 -16.16
C GLN A 61 3.02 5.54 -15.57
N SER A 62 2.08 4.59 -15.64
CA SER A 62 0.76 4.75 -15.04
C SER A 62 0.84 4.88 -13.52
N LEU A 63 1.70 4.09 -12.88
CA LEU A 63 1.91 4.16 -11.44
C LEU A 63 2.52 5.49 -11.00
N SER A 64 3.51 6.01 -11.73
CA SER A 64 4.10 7.33 -11.45
C SER A 64 3.04 8.44 -11.50
N GLN A 65 2.09 8.36 -12.44
CA GLN A 65 0.95 9.28 -12.48
C GLN A 65 0.01 9.09 -11.28
N THR A 66 -0.37 7.84 -10.97
CA THR A 66 -1.22 7.51 -9.82
C THR A 66 -0.62 8.00 -8.49
N PHE A 67 0.70 7.92 -8.33
CA PHE A 67 1.41 8.28 -7.10
C PHE A 67 1.99 9.71 -7.11
N SER A 68 1.66 10.53 -8.10
CA SER A 68 2.23 11.88 -8.26
C SER A 68 1.97 12.84 -7.10
N GLY A 69 0.96 12.54 -6.26
CA GLY A 69 0.68 13.30 -5.04
C GLY A 69 1.49 12.86 -3.81
N LEU A 70 2.32 11.82 -3.91
CA LEU A 70 3.14 11.31 -2.80
C LEU A 70 4.60 11.72 -2.96
N ASP A 71 5.20 12.21 -1.87
CA ASP A 71 6.64 12.46 -1.79
C ASP A 71 7.38 11.14 -1.57
N LYS A 72 8.30 10.82 -2.48
CA LYS A 72 9.08 9.58 -2.44
C LYS A 72 10.12 9.55 -1.32
N ASN A 73 10.43 10.69 -0.72
CA ASN A 73 11.39 10.80 0.40
C ASN A 73 10.74 10.61 1.77
N LEU A 74 9.41 10.58 1.83
CA LEU A 74 8.66 10.35 3.06
C LEU A 74 8.13 8.92 3.09
N PRO A 75 8.07 8.29 4.28
CA PRO A 75 7.48 6.96 4.41
C PRO A 75 5.99 6.99 4.01
N VAL A 76 5.53 5.89 3.44
CA VAL A 76 4.12 5.69 3.07
C VAL A 76 3.55 4.53 3.88
N VAL A 77 2.36 4.71 4.43
CA VAL A 77 1.63 3.64 5.12
C VAL A 77 0.34 3.37 4.38
N VAL A 78 0.12 2.12 3.97
CA VAL A 78 -1.08 1.71 3.23
C VAL A 78 -2.00 0.91 4.13
N TYR A 79 -3.29 1.25 4.16
CA TYR A 79 -4.30 0.47 4.87
C TYR A 79 -5.53 0.17 4.00
N SER A 80 -6.30 -0.82 4.41
CA SER A 80 -7.64 -1.13 3.89
C SER A 80 -8.41 -1.93 4.94
N SER A 81 -9.73 -2.05 4.75
CA SER A 81 -10.57 -3.03 5.45
C SER A 81 -10.25 -4.47 5.06
N LYS A 82 -9.56 -4.67 3.93
CA LYS A 82 -9.14 -5.99 3.41
C LYS A 82 -7.63 -5.97 3.15
N GLY A 83 -6.88 -6.75 3.92
CA GLY A 83 -5.42 -6.80 3.82
C GLY A 83 -4.90 -7.01 2.39
N GLY A 84 -5.56 -7.85 1.59
CA GLY A 84 -5.18 -8.08 0.19
C GLY A 84 -5.23 -6.83 -0.71
N GLN A 85 -6.19 -5.92 -0.49
CA GLN A 85 -6.25 -4.66 -1.26
C GLN A 85 -5.11 -3.72 -0.86
N ALA A 86 -4.83 -3.62 0.43
CA ALA A 86 -3.69 -2.84 0.93
C ALA A 86 -2.36 -3.38 0.37
N SER A 87 -2.19 -4.71 0.35
CA SER A 87 -0.99 -5.36 -0.19
C SER A 87 -0.76 -5.09 -1.68
N ILE A 88 -1.82 -4.95 -2.49
CA ILE A 88 -1.69 -4.62 -3.92
C ILE A 88 -1.12 -3.21 -4.10
N VAL A 89 -1.65 -2.23 -3.37
CA VAL A 89 -1.17 -0.84 -3.43
C VAL A 89 0.23 -0.71 -2.83
N TRP A 90 0.49 -1.39 -1.71
CA TRP A 90 1.81 -1.49 -1.09
C TRP A 90 2.84 -2.03 -2.09
N TYR A 91 2.53 -3.12 -2.79
CA TYR A 91 3.45 -3.72 -3.74
C TYR A 91 3.71 -2.80 -4.93
N ALA A 92 2.67 -2.14 -5.45
CA ALA A 92 2.83 -1.15 -6.51
C ALA A 92 3.76 0.00 -6.09
N LEU A 93 3.59 0.58 -4.89
CA LEU A 93 4.49 1.60 -4.33
C LEU A 93 5.92 1.07 -4.15
N TYR A 94 6.08 -0.15 -3.64
CA TYR A 94 7.38 -0.80 -3.48
C TYR A 94 8.12 -0.93 -4.82
N THR A 95 7.44 -1.38 -5.89
CA THR A 95 8.06 -1.45 -7.23
C THR A 95 8.46 -0.09 -7.79
N GLN A 96 7.79 0.98 -7.35
CA GLN A 96 8.16 2.35 -7.72
C GLN A 96 9.28 2.90 -6.84
N GLY A 97 9.74 2.19 -5.80
CA GLY A 97 10.86 2.60 -4.95
C GLY A 97 10.46 3.51 -3.78
N TYR A 98 9.20 3.45 -3.33
CA TYR A 98 8.78 4.09 -2.07
C TYR A 98 9.22 3.24 -0.87
N GLN A 99 9.51 3.89 0.25
CA GLN A 99 9.57 3.24 1.56
C GLN A 99 8.14 3.08 2.05
N VAL A 100 7.65 1.84 2.08
CA VAL A 100 6.22 1.57 2.28
C VAL A 100 5.97 0.41 3.24
N SER A 101 5.02 0.58 4.15
CA SER A 101 4.58 -0.43 5.12
C SER A 101 3.05 -0.58 5.08
N LEU A 102 2.54 -1.71 5.54
CA LEU A 102 1.11 -1.99 5.69
C LEU A 102 0.65 -1.63 7.11
N TYR A 103 -0.50 -1.00 7.22
CA TYR A 103 -1.20 -0.86 8.50
C TYR A 103 -2.45 -1.72 8.49
N ILE A 104 -2.52 -2.62 9.47
CA ILE A 104 -3.66 -3.51 9.67
C ILE A 104 -4.55 -2.86 10.73
N LEU A 105 -5.75 -2.44 10.33
CA LEU A 105 -6.77 -1.98 11.27
C LEU A 105 -7.18 -3.19 12.12
N ALA A 106 -6.88 -3.14 13.42
CA ALA A 106 -7.28 -4.14 14.41
C ALA A 106 -8.73 -3.94 14.86
#